data_AF-A0A6C1SLP0-F1
#
_entry.id   AF-A0A6C1SLP0-F1
#
_cell.length_a   1.000
_cell.length_b   1.000
_cell.length_c   1.000
_cell.angle_alpha   90.00
_cell.angle_beta   90.00
_cell.angle_gamma   90.00
#
_symmetry.space_group_name_H-M   'P 1'
#
loop_
_entity.id
_entity.type
_entity.pdbx_description
1 polymer ?
#
loop_
_entity_poly.entity_id
_entity_poly.type
_entity_poly.pdbx_seq_one_letter_code
_entity_poly.pdbx_strand_id
1 'polypeptide(L)'
;MSRTVDPKLLEILVCPLTKSALRYDPDRQELVSERARLAYPIRDGIPIMLVDEARPLDEGEVEGEVGAPPDLAGGRNPGVDTGGRP
;
A
#
# COMPACT_ATOMS: atom_id res chain seq x y z
N MET A 1 19.32 10.71 13.03
CA MET A 1 18.90 10.08 11.75
C MET A 1 17.55 9.42 11.98
N SER A 2 16.49 10.23 11.99
CA SER A 2 15.11 9.77 12.12
C SER A 2 14.73 9.06 10.82
N ARG A 3 14.82 7.72 10.81
CA ARG A 3 14.27 6.89 9.73
C ARG A 3 12.75 6.83 9.89
N THR A 4 12.09 7.97 9.71
CA THR A 4 10.68 7.97 9.34
C THR A 4 10.62 7.31 7.96
N VAL A 5 10.05 6.12 7.89
CA VAL A 5 9.80 5.43 6.61
C VAL A 5 8.97 6.38 5.75
N ASP A 6 9.50 6.78 4.59
CA ASP A 6 8.85 7.72 3.68
C ASP A 6 7.51 7.13 3.21
N PRO A 7 6.37 7.82 3.34
CA PRO A 7 5.08 7.32 2.86
C PRO A 7 5.08 7.05 1.34
N LYS A 8 5.95 7.73 0.57
CA LYS A 8 6.26 7.41 -0.83
C LYS A 8 6.87 6.03 -1.04
N LEU A 9 7.50 5.45 -0.02
CA LEU A 9 8.04 4.09 -0.06
C LEU A 9 6.96 3.04 0.20
N LEU A 10 5.93 3.39 0.98
CA LEU A 10 4.74 2.55 1.21
C LEU A 10 3.78 2.57 0.01
N GLU A 11 3.84 3.60 -0.84
CA GLU A 11 3.23 3.61 -2.18
C GLU A 11 3.84 2.56 -3.15
N ILE A 12 4.95 1.90 -2.80
CA ILE A 12 5.67 0.99 -3.71
C ILE A 12 5.09 -0.43 -3.74
N LEU A 13 4.25 -0.82 -2.76
CA LEU A 13 3.57 -2.12 -2.79
C LEU A 13 2.36 -2.10 -3.73
N VAL A 14 2.65 -1.83 -5.00
CA VAL A 14 1.74 -1.92 -6.11
C VAL A 14 1.79 -3.30 -6.73
N CYS A 15 0.66 -3.75 -7.27
CA CYS A 15 0.59 -4.97 -8.05
C CYS A 15 1.58 -4.91 -9.22
N PRO A 16 2.41 -5.95 -9.43
CA PRO A 16 3.38 -5.96 -10.53
C PRO A 16 2.71 -5.84 -11.91
N LEU A 17 1.47 -6.33 -12.04
CA LEU A 17 0.69 -6.36 -13.27
C LEU A 17 -0.09 -5.07 -13.52
N THR A 18 -0.89 -4.64 -12.54
CA THR A 18 -1.86 -3.54 -12.73
C THR A 18 -1.36 -2.19 -12.25
N LYS A 19 -0.22 -2.16 -11.54
CA LYS A 19 0.32 -0.98 -10.87
C LYS A 19 -0.68 -0.31 -9.91
N SER A 20 -1.71 -1.04 -9.48
CA SER A 20 -2.69 -0.59 -8.50
C SER A 20 -2.26 -0.99 -7.10
N ALA A 21 -2.83 -0.34 -6.09
CA ALA A 21 -2.66 -0.75 -4.69
C ALA A 21 -3.04 -2.22 -4.47
N LEU A 22 -2.36 -2.85 -3.51
CA LEU A 22 -2.65 -4.19 -3.02
C LEU A 22 -3.25 -4.09 -1.61
N ARG A 23 -4.23 -4.95 -1.32
CA ARG A 23 -4.81 -5.09 0.02
C ARG A 23 -4.08 -6.22 0.75
N TYR A 24 -3.63 -5.96 1.97
CA TYR A 24 -3.06 -7.02 2.80
C TYR A 24 -4.16 -7.78 3.54
N ASP A 25 -4.14 -9.10 3.43
CA ASP A 25 -4.99 -10.04 4.17
C ASP A 25 -4.15 -10.70 5.27
N PRO A 26 -4.32 -10.29 6.55
CA PRO A 26 -3.54 -10.84 7.66
C PRO A 26 -3.95 -12.27 8.01
N ASP A 27 -5.20 -12.65 7.77
CA ASP A 27 -5.71 -13.99 8.10
C ASP A 27 -5.09 -15.04 7.17
N ARG A 28 -4.89 -14.66 5.91
CA ARG A 28 -4.35 -15.55 4.87
C ARG A 28 -2.87 -15.30 4.57
N GLN A 29 -2.27 -14.27 5.18
CA GLN A 29 -0.89 -13.82 4.91
C GLN A 29 -0.65 -13.58 3.41
N GLU A 30 -1.54 -12.82 2.77
CA GLU A 30 -1.52 -12.60 1.31
C GLU A 30 -1.70 -11.11 0.95
N LEU A 31 -1.21 -10.72 -0.22
CA LEU A 31 -1.48 -9.43 -0.85
C LEU A 31 -2.48 -9.61 -2.00
N VAL A 32 -3.69 -9.10 -1.82
CA VAL A 32 -4.81 -9.18 -2.74
C VAL A 32 -4.77 -8.01 -3.73
N SER A 33 -4.79 -8.34 -5.01
CA SER A 33 -5.03 -7.41 -6.11
C SER A 33 -6.43 -7.60 -6.67
N GLU A 34 -7.36 -6.72 -6.33
CA GLU A 34 -8.73 -6.76 -6.85
C GLU A 34 -8.76 -6.58 -8.38
N ARG A 35 -7.91 -5.68 -8.90
CA ARG A 35 -7.86 -5.40 -10.35
C ARG A 35 -7.30 -6.55 -11.17
N ALA A 36 -6.33 -7.29 -10.62
CA ALA A 36 -5.78 -8.46 -11.27
C ALA A 36 -6.60 -9.74 -10.96
N ARG A 37 -7.48 -9.69 -9.95
CA ARG A 37 -8.13 -10.86 -9.34
C ARG A 37 -7.12 -11.94 -8.94
N LEU A 38 -6.04 -11.51 -8.29
CA LEU A 38 -4.95 -12.38 -7.84
C LEU A 38 -4.58 -12.07 -6.40
N ALA A 39 -4.17 -13.09 -5.65
CA ALA A 39 -3.62 -12.97 -4.31
C ALA A 39 -2.19 -13.54 -4.26
N TYR A 40 -1.24 -12.72 -3.82
CA TYR A 40 0.18 -13.07 -3.73
C TYR A 40 0.53 -13.50 -2.30
N PRO A 41 1.07 -14.71 -2.07
CA PRO A 41 1.37 -15.19 -0.72
C PRO A 41 2.58 -14.49 -0.12
N ILE A 42 2.58 -14.34 1.21
CA ILE A 42 3.71 -13.88 2.01
C ILE A 42 4.29 -15.09 2.73
N ARG A 43 5.59 -15.36 2.49
CA ARG A 43 6.33 -16.46 3.13
C ARG A 43 7.52 -15.87 3.87
N ASP A 44 7.66 -16.18 5.15
CA ASP A 44 8.72 -15.64 6.02
C ASP A 44 8.77 -14.11 6.07
N GLY A 45 7.61 -13.46 5.93
CA GLY A 45 7.50 -12.00 5.85
C GLY A 45 7.92 -11.40 4.50
N ILE A 46 8.20 -12.23 3.49
CA ILE A 46 8.59 -11.81 2.14
C ILE A 46 7.40 -12.03 1.18
N PRO A 47 6.86 -10.97 0.54
CA PRO A 47 5.82 -11.12 -0.48
C PRO A 47 6.35 -11.79 -1.75
N ILE A 48 5.71 -12.89 -2.14
CA ILE A 48 6.02 -13.61 -3.37
C ILE A 48 5.18 -13.02 -4.51
N MET A 49 5.71 -11.98 -5.16
CA MET A 49 5.06 -11.28 -6.28
C MET A 49 5.26 -12.01 -7.63
N LEU A 50 5.10 -13.32 -7.65
CA LEU A 50 5.17 -14.15 -8.86
C LEU A 50 3.75 -14.53 -9.28
N VAL A 51 3.44 -14.37 -10.56
CA VAL A 51 2.10 -14.68 -11.10
C VAL A 51 1.78 -16.16 -10.98
N ASP A 52 2.77 -17.03 -11.17
CA ASP A 52 2.61 -18.49 -11.08
C ASP A 52 2.33 -18.99 -9.65
N GLU A 53 2.76 -18.22 -8.64
CA GLU A 53 2.49 -18.50 -7.23
C GLU A 53 1.23 -17.76 -6.73
N ALA A 54 0.70 -16.85 -7.53
CA ALA A 54 -0.47 -16.06 -7.16
C ALA A 54 -1.74 -16.91 -7.29
N ARG A 55 -2.57 -16.90 -6.25
CA ARG A 55 -3.86 -17.59 -6.27
C ARG A 55 -4.89 -16.71 -7.00
N PRO A 56 -5.66 -17.25 -7.95
CA PRO A 56 -6.81 -16.53 -8.51
C PRO A 56 -7.87 -16.29 -7.44
N LEU A 57 -8.45 -15.10 -7.47
CA LEU A 57 -9.58 -14.71 -6.63
C LEU A 57 -10.88 -14.99 -7.38
N ASP A 58 -11.79 -15.69 -6.72
CA ASP A 58 -13.14 -15.89 -7.23
C ASP A 58 -13.98 -14.62 -7.02
N GLU A 59 -15.09 -14.50 -7.76
CA GLU A 59 -15.91 -13.27 -7.83
C GLU A 59 -16.46 -12.80 -6.47
N GLY A 60 -16.41 -13.63 -5.42
CA GLY A 60 -16.86 -13.30 -4.06
C GLY A 60 -15.76 -12.85 -3.07
N GLU A 61 -14.48 -12.85 -3.44
CA GLU A 61 -13.36 -12.63 -2.48
C GLU A 61 -12.79 -11.19 -2.49
N VAL A 62 -13.34 -10.31 -3.33
CA VAL A 62 -12.83 -8.93 -3.54
C VAL A 62 -13.37 -7.90 -2.55
N GLU A 63 -14.35 -8.22 -1.70
CA GLU A 63 -14.93 -7.31 -0.69
C GLU A 63 -14.10 -7.28 0.60
N GLY A 64 -12.96 -6.61 0.59
CA GLY A 64 -12.21 -6.32 1.81
C GLY A 64 -11.81 -4.87 1.82
N GLU A 65 -12.24 -4.13 2.85
CA GLU A 65 -12.02 -2.69 3.02
C GLU A 65 -10.59 -2.26 2.64
N VAL A 66 -10.54 -1.24 1.80
CA VAL A 66 -9.33 -0.50 1.48
C VAL A 66 -8.81 0.10 2.78
N GLY A 67 -7.81 -0.55 3.39
CA GLY A 67 -7.00 0.05 4.44
C GLY A 67 -6.22 1.22 3.84
N ALA A 68 -6.86 2.38 3.75
CA ALA A 68 -6.18 3.63 3.53
C ALA A 68 -5.19 3.86 4.69
N PRO A 69 -3.97 4.36 4.43
CA PRO A 69 -3.08 4.74 5.52
C PRO A 69 -3.77 5.82 6.39
N PRO A 70 -3.79 5.70 7.72
CA PRO A 70 -4.48 6.65 8.62
C PRO A 70 -3.78 8.02 8.76
N ASP A 71 -3.05 8.51 7.75
CA ASP A 71 -2.12 9.64 7.93
C ASP A 71 -2.12 10.68 6.80
N LEU A 72 -3.13 10.70 5.93
CA LEU A 72 -3.42 11.86 5.05
C LEU A 72 -4.26 12.95 5.73
N ALA A 73 -3.96 13.25 7.00
CA ALA A 73 -4.41 14.48 7.65
C ALA A 73 -3.35 15.58 7.45
N GLY A 74 -3.45 16.28 6.32
CA GLY A 74 -3.11 17.70 6.22
C GLY A 74 -1.66 18.11 6.46
N GLY A 75 -0.88 18.11 5.39
CA GLY A 75 0.36 18.89 5.32
C GLY A 75 0.10 20.38 5.59
N ARG A 76 0.85 20.93 6.55
CA ARG A 76 1.19 22.35 6.60
C ARG A 76 2.69 22.45 6.84
N ASN A 77 3.45 22.52 5.75
CA ASN A 77 4.87 22.84 5.85
C ASN A 77 5.07 24.35 6.06
N PRO A 78 6.14 24.73 6.78
CA PRO A 78 6.33 26.02 7.41
C PRO A 78 6.98 27.05 6.47
N GLY A 79 6.84 28.33 6.79
CA GLY A 79 7.63 29.40 6.21
C GLY A 79 7.00 30.07 4.99
N VAL A 80 6.09 31.02 5.25
CA VAL A 80 6.07 32.23 4.43
C VAL A 80 6.83 33.31 5.19
N ASP A 81 7.86 33.73 4.52
CA ASP A 81 8.96 34.61 4.85
C ASP A 81 8.51 36.07 5.11
N THR A 82 9.19 36.69 6.08
CA THR A 82 9.66 38.09 6.11
C THR A 82 8.66 39.27 6.08
N GLY A 83 8.83 40.19 7.06
CA GLY A 83 8.64 41.63 6.80
C GLY A 83 8.08 42.51 7.92
N GLY A 84 8.94 42.97 8.84
CA GLY A 84 9.05 44.39 9.25
C GLY A 84 7.92 45.11 10.05
N ARG A 85 8.30 45.51 11.29
CA ARG A 85 7.93 46.78 11.98
C ARG A 85 6.45 47.03 12.32
N PRO A 86 6.12 48.00 13.20
CA PRO A 86 6.97 48.98 13.91
C PRO A 86 7.44 48.54 15.30
#